data_AF-A0A379WNR2-F1
#
_entry.id   AF-A0A379WNR2-F1
#
_cell.length_a   1.000
_cell.length_b   1.000
_cell.length_c   1.000
_cell.angle_alpha   90.00
_cell.angle_beta   90.00
_cell.angle_gamma   90.00
#
_symmetry.space_group_name_H-M   'P 1'
#
loop_
_entity.id
_entity.type
_entity.pdbx_description
1 polymer ?
#
loop_
_entity_poly.entity_id
_entity_poly.type
_entity_poly.pdbx_seq_one_letter_code
_entity_poly.pdbx_strand_id
1 'polypeptide(L)'
;MSIYHYWGKSRRGETDGGDDYHLLCWHSLDVAAVGYWMVIKNIYFIDHYLKKLGIQDKEHAAQFFAWILCWHDIGKFAHSFQQLYRHEALNIFNEPTRHYEKIAHTTLGIRVVELLAK
;
A
#
# COMPACT_ATOMS: atom_id res chain seq x y z
N MET A 1 -2.49 18.40 4.53
CA MET A 1 -2.37 17.57 3.30
C MET A 1 -3.41 16.46 3.38
N SER A 2 -4.19 16.26 2.32
CA SER A 2 -5.18 15.18 2.26
C SER A 2 -4.60 13.95 1.56
N ILE A 3 -4.91 12.75 2.06
CA ILE A 3 -4.44 11.45 1.53
C ILE A 3 -4.99 11.14 0.13
N TYR A 4 -6.03 11.84 -0.31
CA TYR A 4 -6.72 11.59 -1.58
C TYR A 4 -5.98 12.07 -2.83
N HIS A 5 -4.79 12.62 -2.68
CA HIS A 5 -4.00 13.10 -3.81
C HIS A 5 -2.90 12.11 -4.22
N TYR A 6 -2.69 11.03 -3.47
CA TYR A 6 -1.63 10.05 -3.74
C TYR A 6 -2.16 8.88 -4.56
N TRP A 7 -1.45 8.48 -5.61
CA TRP A 7 -1.82 7.30 -6.40
C TRP A 7 -1.03 6.05 -5.97
N GLY A 8 -1.71 4.90 -6.00
CA GLY A 8 -1.12 3.58 -5.74
C GLY A 8 -0.95 2.73 -7.00
N LYS A 9 -1.83 2.93 -7.98
CA LYS A 9 -1.74 2.38 -9.35
C LYS A 9 -2.04 3.48 -10.36
N SER A 10 -1.40 3.40 -11.53
CA SER A 10 -1.67 4.27 -12.67
C SER A 10 -1.73 3.44 -13.93
N ARG A 11 -2.54 3.89 -14.87
CA ARG A 11 -2.66 3.30 -16.20
C ARG A 11 -1.42 3.71 -16.98
N ARG A 12 -0.45 2.80 -17.10
CA ARG A 12 0.86 3.09 -17.74
C ARG A 12 0.76 3.12 -19.28
N GLY A 13 -0.20 3.88 -19.81
CA GLY A 13 -0.45 3.98 -21.26
C GLY A 13 -1.23 2.83 -21.88
N GLU A 14 -1.91 2.00 -21.07
CA GLU A 14 -2.78 0.92 -21.54
C GLU A 14 -4.02 1.49 -22.24
N THR A 15 -4.39 1.01 -23.42
CA THR A 15 -5.50 1.55 -24.22
C THR A 15 -6.87 0.96 -23.87
N ASP A 16 -6.91 -0.13 -23.12
CA ASP A 16 -8.11 -0.96 -22.94
C ASP A 16 -8.88 -0.62 -21.66
N GLY A 17 -9.54 0.54 -21.64
CA GLY A 17 -10.49 0.96 -20.59
C GLY A 17 -9.93 1.09 -19.15
N GLY A 18 -10.76 1.63 -18.24
CA GLY A 18 -10.44 1.81 -16.81
C GLY A 18 -10.00 3.22 -16.40
N ASP A 19 -10.00 3.47 -15.09
CA ASP A 19 -9.60 4.76 -14.51
C ASP A 19 -8.09 5.02 -14.70
N ASP A 20 -7.71 6.28 -14.89
CA ASP A 20 -6.32 6.70 -15.13
C ASP A 20 -5.38 6.37 -13.96
N TYR A 21 -5.94 6.35 -12.74
CA TYR A 21 -5.23 6.00 -11.53
C TYR A 21 -6.18 5.48 -10.46
N HIS A 22 -5.61 4.76 -9.50
CA HIS A 22 -6.30 4.33 -8.30
C HIS A 22 -5.58 4.89 -7.08
N LEU A 23 -6.32 5.54 -6.17
CA LEU A 23 -5.74 6.23 -5.03
C LEU A 23 -5.03 5.25 -4.09
N LEU A 24 -3.92 5.70 -3.53
CA LEU A 24 -3.07 4.89 -2.66
C LEU A 24 -3.81 4.43 -1.41
N CYS A 25 -4.64 5.29 -0.80
CA CYS A 25 -5.43 4.92 0.37
C CYS A 25 -6.46 3.82 0.05
N TRP A 26 -7.11 3.89 -1.12
CA TRP A 26 -8.02 2.84 -1.56
C TRP A 26 -7.28 1.56 -1.88
N HIS A 27 -6.12 1.66 -2.54
CA HIS A 27 -5.28 0.49 -2.82
C HIS A 27 -4.89 -0.26 -1.54
N SER A 28 -4.45 0.49 -0.52
CA SER A 28 -4.10 -0.07 0.78
C SER A 28 -5.28 -0.78 1.43
N LEU A 29 -6.48 -0.20 1.36
CA LEU A 29 -7.70 -0.81 1.91
C LEU A 29 -8.16 -2.05 1.13
N ASP A 30 -8.04 -2.04 -0.20
CA ASP A 30 -8.36 -3.20 -1.04
C ASP A 30 -7.49 -4.40 -0.68
N VAL A 31 -6.18 -4.19 -0.57
CA VAL A 31 -5.22 -5.25 -0.20
C VAL A 31 -5.44 -5.71 1.24
N ALA A 32 -5.73 -4.79 2.17
CA ALA A 32 -6.09 -5.13 3.55
C ALA A 32 -7.36 -5.99 3.62
N ALA A 33 -8.40 -5.64 2.86
CA ALA A 33 -9.66 -6.39 2.80
C ALA A 33 -9.46 -7.80 2.25
N VAL A 34 -8.66 -7.95 1.19
CA VAL A 34 -8.28 -9.28 0.67
C VAL A 34 -7.52 -10.07 1.73
N GLY A 35 -6.54 -9.44 2.39
CA GLY A 35 -5.77 -10.04 3.47
C GLY A 35 -6.62 -10.57 4.62
N TYR A 36 -7.57 -9.76 5.08
CA TYR A 36 -8.54 -10.16 6.11
C TYR A 36 -9.26 -11.46 5.72
N TRP A 37 -9.84 -11.50 4.50
CA TRP A 37 -10.56 -12.68 4.03
C TRP A 37 -9.66 -13.88 3.80
N MET A 38 -8.40 -13.69 3.44
CA MET A 38 -7.42 -14.77 3.36
C MET A 38 -7.23 -15.46 4.72
N VAL A 39 -7.20 -14.72 5.83
CA VAL A 39 -7.16 -15.32 7.18
C VAL A 39 -8.50 -15.98 7.53
N ILE A 40 -9.62 -15.29 7.33
CA ILE A 40 -10.95 -15.80 7.67
C ILE A 40 -11.24 -17.12 6.93
N LYS A 41 -10.89 -17.21 5.65
CA LYS A 41 -11.07 -18.40 4.82
C LYS A 41 -9.89 -19.39 4.90
N ASN A 42 -8.87 -19.08 5.71
CA ASN A 42 -7.65 -19.86 5.86
C ASN A 42 -6.98 -20.21 4.51
N ILE A 43 -6.99 -19.25 3.58
CA ILE A 43 -6.31 -19.35 2.28
C ILE A 43 -4.80 -19.48 2.56
N TYR A 44 -4.13 -20.39 1.86
CA TYR A 44 -2.70 -20.71 2.06
C TYR A 44 -2.31 -21.05 3.50
N PHE A 45 -3.26 -21.53 4.32
CA PHE A 45 -3.04 -21.87 5.73
C PHE A 45 -2.61 -20.68 6.62
N ILE A 46 -2.96 -19.44 6.27
CA ILE A 46 -2.50 -18.26 7.03
C ILE A 46 -3.00 -18.29 8.50
N ASP A 47 -4.26 -18.63 8.76
CA ASP A 47 -4.79 -18.73 10.14
C ASP A 47 -4.01 -19.76 10.97
N HIS A 48 -3.60 -20.88 10.36
CA HIS A 48 -2.77 -21.89 11.01
C HIS A 48 -1.39 -21.35 11.42
N TYR A 49 -0.74 -20.60 10.54
CA TYR A 49 0.56 -20.00 10.86
C TYR A 49 0.45 -18.89 11.91
N LEU A 50 -0.57 -18.04 11.84
CA LEU A 50 -0.79 -16.99 12.84
C LEU A 50 -1.05 -17.57 14.25
N LYS A 51 -1.78 -18.68 14.33
CA LYS A 51 -1.94 -19.45 15.59
C LYS A 51 -0.62 -20.01 16.12
N LYS A 52 0.24 -20.52 15.24
CA LYS A 52 1.59 -20.97 15.64
C LYS A 52 2.47 -19.82 16.16
N LEU A 53 2.22 -18.60 15.69
CA LEU A 53 2.88 -17.39 16.18
C LEU A 53 2.24 -16.83 17.46
N GLY A 54 1.22 -17.49 18.01
CA GLY A 54 0.59 -17.13 19.28
C GLY A 54 -0.67 -16.27 19.16
N ILE A 55 -1.10 -15.91 17.94
CA ILE A 55 -2.33 -15.13 17.74
C ILE A 55 -3.50 -16.09 17.57
N GLN A 56 -4.12 -16.46 18.69
CA GLN A 56 -5.13 -17.53 18.72
C GLN A 56 -6.51 -17.08 18.24
N ASP A 57 -6.88 -15.84 18.54
CA ASP A 57 -8.17 -15.30 18.11
C ASP A 57 -8.15 -15.01 16.62
N LYS A 58 -9.05 -15.66 15.88
CA LYS A 58 -9.07 -15.63 14.42
C LYS A 58 -9.43 -14.27 13.85
N GLU A 59 -10.33 -13.56 14.51
CA GLU A 59 -10.77 -12.22 14.09
C GLU A 59 -9.64 -11.21 14.29
N HIS A 60 -9.02 -11.19 15.46
CA HIS A 60 -7.84 -10.37 15.73
C HIS A 60 -6.68 -10.74 14.81
N ALA A 61 -6.45 -12.02 14.52
CA ALA A 61 -5.43 -12.45 13.58
C ALA A 61 -5.70 -11.91 12.17
N ALA A 62 -6.95 -11.93 11.70
CA ALA A 62 -7.35 -11.40 10.41
C ALA A 62 -7.18 -9.88 10.35
N GLN A 63 -7.61 -9.15 11.37
CA GLN A 63 -7.44 -7.70 11.48
C GLN A 63 -5.97 -7.29 11.54
N PHE A 64 -5.15 -8.01 12.32
CA PHE A 64 -3.73 -7.78 12.42
C PHE A 64 -3.01 -8.00 11.08
N PHE A 65 -3.32 -9.11 10.40
CA PHE A 65 -2.75 -9.40 9.08
C PHE A 65 -3.17 -8.37 8.03
N ALA A 66 -4.46 -7.99 8.00
CA ALA A 66 -4.97 -6.93 7.16
C ALA A 66 -4.28 -5.59 7.45
N TRP A 67 -4.05 -5.27 8.72
CA TRP A 67 -3.33 -4.06 9.13
C TRP A 67 -1.91 -4.06 8.58
N ILE A 68 -1.13 -5.14 8.72
CA ILE A 68 0.22 -5.24 8.11
C ILE A 68 0.17 -4.97 6.60
N LEU A 69 -0.78 -5.58 5.90
CA LEU A 69 -0.91 -5.42 4.45
C LEU A 69 -1.35 -4.02 4.04
N CYS A 70 -2.13 -3.31 4.86
CA CYS A 70 -2.51 -1.92 4.62
C CYS A 70 -1.26 -1.02 4.45
N TRP A 71 -0.18 -1.31 5.18
CA TRP A 71 1.07 -0.54 5.16
C TRP A 71 2.06 -0.98 4.07
N HIS A 72 1.80 -2.05 3.32
CA HIS A 72 2.82 -2.65 2.43
C HIS A 72 3.37 -1.65 1.39
N ASP A 73 2.53 -0.72 0.95
CA ASP A 73 2.83 0.28 -0.07
C ASP A 73 3.04 1.69 0.51
N ILE A 74 3.27 1.83 1.81
CA ILE A 74 3.46 3.15 2.47
C ILE A 74 4.61 3.95 1.85
N GLY A 75 5.63 3.29 1.30
CA GLY A 75 6.73 3.95 0.59
C GLY A 75 6.30 4.67 -0.70
N LYS A 76 5.11 4.38 -1.24
CA LYS A 76 4.56 5.11 -2.39
C LYS A 76 4.15 6.53 -2.07
N PHE A 77 4.00 6.92 -0.79
CA PHE A 77 3.83 8.32 -0.41
C PHE A 77 5.08 9.17 -0.69
N ALA A 78 6.24 8.55 -0.95
CA ALA A 78 7.46 9.28 -1.27
C ALA A 78 7.32 10.07 -2.59
N HIS A 79 7.83 11.30 -2.58
CA HIS A 79 7.84 12.15 -3.78
C HIS A 79 8.54 11.48 -4.96
N SER A 80 9.63 10.73 -4.71
CA SER A 80 10.36 9.98 -5.73
C SER A 80 9.49 8.95 -6.47
N PHE A 81 8.48 8.39 -5.80
CA PHE A 81 7.49 7.51 -6.41
C PHE A 81 6.35 8.28 -7.06
N GLN A 82 5.76 9.25 -6.35
CA GLN A 82 4.60 10.00 -6.85
C GLN A 82 4.91 10.77 -8.13
N GLN A 83 6.13 11.26 -8.32
CA GLN A 83 6.52 11.98 -9.53
C GLN A 83 6.60 11.11 -10.80
N LEU A 84 6.54 9.78 -10.68
CA LEU A 84 6.61 8.85 -11.82
C LEU A 84 5.36 8.91 -12.72
N TYR A 85 4.25 9.43 -12.19
CA TYR A 85 3.01 9.66 -12.92
C TYR A 85 2.37 10.95 -12.43
N ARG A 86 1.96 11.83 -13.35
CA ARG A 86 1.35 13.11 -13.02
C ARG A 86 -0.04 13.19 -13.65
N HIS A 87 -1.01 13.65 -12.88
CA HIS A 87 -2.38 13.86 -13.32
C HIS A 87 -2.91 15.15 -12.66
N GLU A 88 -3.70 15.94 -13.39
CA GLU A 88 -4.15 17.26 -12.94
C GLU A 88 -4.94 17.20 -11.63
N ALA A 89 -5.77 16.18 -11.46
CA ALA A 89 -6.55 15.95 -10.24
C ALA A 89 -5.72 15.45 -9.03
N LEU A 90 -4.49 14.98 -9.25
CA LEU A 90 -3.59 14.47 -8.21
C LEU A 90 -2.50 15.48 -7.83
N ASN A 91 -2.69 16.78 -8.09
CA ASN A 91 -1.64 17.80 -7.98
C ASN A 91 -1.15 18.05 -6.53
N ILE A 92 -0.48 17.07 -5.90
CA ILE A 92 0.10 17.17 -4.56
C ILE A 92 1.40 17.97 -4.56
N PHE A 93 2.01 18.15 -5.73
CA PHE A 93 3.27 18.84 -5.86
C PHE A 93 3.25 19.67 -7.15
N ASN A 94 3.01 20.97 -7.03
CA ASN A 94 3.52 21.97 -7.98
C ASN A 94 5.06 22.02 -7.99
N GLU A 95 5.71 21.09 -7.28
CA GLU A 95 7.16 20.99 -7.24
C GLU A 95 7.70 20.42 -8.57
N PRO A 96 8.84 20.96 -9.02
CA PRO A 96 9.53 20.40 -10.17
C PRO A 96 9.95 18.96 -9.89
N THR A 97 9.95 18.14 -10.95
CA THR A 97 10.55 16.82 -10.91
C THR A 97 11.98 16.92 -10.42
N ARG A 98 12.36 16.06 -9.47
CA ARG A 98 13.72 16.02 -8.92
C ARG A 98 14.40 14.72 -9.27
N HIS A 99 15.72 14.75 -9.38
CA HIS A 99 16.53 13.56 -9.52
C HIS A 99 16.78 12.93 -8.15
N TYR A 100 16.12 11.80 -7.90
CA TYR A 100 16.37 10.95 -6.75
C TYR A 100 17.18 9.72 -7.17
N GLU A 101 17.90 9.16 -6.22
CA GLU A 101 18.39 7.79 -6.33
C GLU A 101 17.21 6.83 -6.57
N LYS A 102 17.42 5.81 -7.41
CA LYS A 102 16.39 4.82 -7.75
C LYS A 102 16.21 3.80 -6.62
N ILE A 103 15.53 4.22 -5.56
CA ILE A 103 15.16 3.36 -4.44
C ILE A 103 13.74 2.84 -4.65
N ALA A 104 13.54 1.53 -4.51
CA ALA A 104 12.21 0.93 -4.62
C ALA A 104 11.29 1.38 -3.47
N HIS A 105 10.00 1.59 -3.77
CA HIS A 105 9.01 1.98 -2.76
C HIS A 105 8.89 0.95 -1.64
N THR A 106 9.12 -0.34 -1.90
CA THR A 106 9.15 -1.38 -0.86
C THR A 106 10.26 -1.13 0.16
N THR A 107 11.46 -0.77 -0.30
CA THR A 107 12.59 -0.38 0.57
C THR A 107 12.29 0.89 1.36
N LEU A 108 11.66 1.88 0.72
CA LEU A 108 11.23 3.10 1.42
C LEU A 108 10.17 2.77 2.49
N GLY A 109 9.25 1.86 2.20
CA GLY A 109 8.22 1.41 3.13
C GLY A 109 8.81 0.74 4.37
N ILE A 110 9.79 -0.15 4.18
CA ILE A 110 10.50 -0.80 5.30
C ILE A 110 11.11 0.24 6.24
N ARG A 111 11.80 1.26 5.70
CA ARG A 111 12.41 2.33 6.52
C ARG A 111 11.38 3.11 7.34
N VAL A 112 10.17 3.33 6.79
CA VAL A 112 9.08 3.98 7.54
C VAL A 112 8.61 3.09 8.67
N VAL A 113 8.41 1.80 8.42
CA VAL A 113 7.98 0.83 9.46
C VAL A 113 9.02 0.72 10.57
N GLU A 114 10.32 0.69 10.23
CA GLU A 114 11.41 0.70 11.21
C GLU A 114 11.43 1.96 12.10
N LEU A 115 11.02 3.10 11.58
CA LEU A 115 10.88 4.34 12.36
C LEU A 115 9.67 4.30 13.30
N LEU A 116 8.57 3.68 12.88
CA LEU A 116 7.35 3.55 13.70
C LEU A 116 7.47 2.52 14.82
N ALA A 117 8.41 1.58 14.70
CA ALA A 117 8.66 0.54 15.69
C ALA A 117 9.62 0.98 16.84
N LYS A 118 10.09 2.23 16.81
CA LYS A 118 10.94 2.83 17.85
C LYS A 118 10.12 3.78 18.71
#